data_AF-A0AAU9IBE0-F1
#
_entry.id   AF-A0AAU9IBE0-F1
#
_cell.length_a   1.000
_cell.length_b   1.000
_cell.length_c   1.000
_cell.angle_alpha   90.00
_cell.angle_beta   90.00
_cell.angle_gamma   90.00
#
_symmetry.space_group_name_H-M   'P 1'
#
loop_
_entity.id
_entity.type
_entity.pdbx_description
1 polymer ?
#
loop_
_entity_poly.entity_id
_entity_poly.type
_entity_poly.pdbx_seq_one_letter_code
_entity_poly.pdbx_strand_id
1 'polypeptide(L)'
;MNLNSGFLTSVIAYFSLDLNLHDGSKYVIFYCIYAMALQCGMAFDYITGYMMSSVETALAFSTVILFPITAFGGQHVKVTSIPLAWRWITYLAVNII
;
A
#
# COMPACT_ATOMS: atom_id res chain seq x y z
N MET A 1 -11.77 -6.43 4.58
CA MET A 1 -10.96 -7.66 4.41
C MET A 1 -10.67 -8.22 5.80
N ASN A 2 -10.99 -9.49 6.09
CA ASN A 2 -10.78 -10.06 7.43
C ASN A 2 -9.28 -10.22 7.72
N LEU A 3 -8.81 -9.95 8.94
CA LEU A 3 -7.40 -10.09 9.34
C LEU A 3 -6.80 -11.46 8.97
N ASN A 4 -7.62 -12.51 9.05
CA ASN A 4 -7.26 -13.87 8.67
C ASN A 4 -6.91 -14.01 7.18
N SER A 5 -7.61 -13.28 6.31
CA SER A 5 -7.30 -13.28 4.87
C SER A 5 -6.01 -12.52 4.56
N GLY A 6 -5.71 -11.44 5.28
CA GLY A 6 -4.44 -10.72 5.15
C GLY A 6 -3.25 -11.57 5.59
N PHE A 7 -3.37 -12.28 6.71
CA PHE A 7 -2.32 -13.19 7.19
C PHE A 7 -2.04 -14.33 6.21
N LEU A 8 -3.07 -14.98 5.66
CA LEU A 8 -2.88 -16.03 4.66
C LEU A 8 -2.18 -15.51 3.40
N THR A 9 -2.59 -14.33 2.91
CA THR A 9 -1.95 -13.69 1.76
C THR A 9 -0.49 -13.37 2.02
N SER A 10 -0.13 -12.88 3.21
CA SER A 10 1.26 -12.56 3.54
C SER A 10 2.13 -13.81 3.63
N VAL A 11 1.62 -14.91 4.20
CA VAL A 11 2.34 -16.20 4.25
C VAL A 11 2.59 -16.69 2.82
N ILE A 12 1.54 -16.78 2.00
CA ILE A 12 1.66 -17.28 0.63
C ILE A 12 2.65 -16.41 -0.16
N ALA A 13 2.47 -15.08 -0.15
CA ALA A 13 3.31 -14.18 -0.91
C ALA A 13 4.78 -14.27 -0.49
N TYR A 14 5.08 -14.23 0.82
CA TYR A 14 6.45 -14.21 1.32
C TYR A 14 7.23 -15.50 0.99
N PHE A 15 6.60 -16.66 1.21
CA PHE A 15 7.24 -17.95 0.97
C PHE A 15 7.17 -18.40 -0.50
N SER A 16 6.26 -17.86 -1.31
CA SER A 16 6.23 -18.13 -2.76
C SER A 16 7.29 -17.38 -3.56
N LEU A 17 7.74 -16.24 -3.04
CA LEU A 17 8.74 -15.38 -3.67
C LEU A 17 10.14 -15.58 -3.08
N ASP A 18 10.32 -16.57 -2.20
CA ASP A 18 11.56 -16.85 -1.46
C ASP A 18 12.20 -15.60 -0.83
N LEU A 19 11.35 -14.73 -0.26
CA LEU A 19 11.82 -13.51 0.40
C LEU A 19 12.57 -13.89 1.68
N ASN A 20 13.90 -13.67 1.69
CA ASN A 20 14.80 -13.82 2.84
C ASN A 20 14.41 -14.91 3.87
N LEU A 21 14.46 -16.17 3.42
CA LEU A 21 14.02 -17.34 4.19
C LEU A 21 14.91 -17.69 5.40
N HIS A 22 16.09 -17.07 5.50
CA HIS A 22 17.10 -17.43 6.50
C HIS A 22 16.86 -16.79 7.87
N ASP A 23 15.99 -15.77 7.94
CA ASP A 23 15.74 -15.01 9.17
C ASP A 23 14.23 -14.77 9.37
N GLY A 24 13.64 -15.51 10.31
CA GLY A 24 12.22 -15.40 10.64
C GLY A 24 11.80 -14.01 11.15
N SER A 25 12.73 -13.21 11.66
CA SER A 25 12.43 -11.83 12.06
C SER A 25 12.05 -10.95 10.86
N LYS A 26 12.57 -11.26 9.66
CA LYS A 26 12.25 -10.54 8.42
C LYS A 26 10.83 -10.79 7.98
N TYR A 27 10.31 -12.00 8.17
CA TYR A 27 8.91 -12.29 7.92
C TYR A 27 8.00 -11.47 8.83
N VAL A 28 8.32 -11.36 10.12
CA VAL A 28 7.53 -10.56 11.06
C VAL A 28 7.52 -9.09 10.67
N ILE A 29 8.68 -8.53 10.30
CA ILE A 29 8.77 -7.14 9.82
C ILE A 29 7.92 -6.95 8.57
N PHE A 30 8.03 -7.85 7.59
CA PHE A 30 7.20 -7.83 6.38
C PHE A 30 5.70 -7.86 6.72
N TYR A 31 5.28 -8.79 7.59
CA TYR A 31 3.89 -8.92 8.00
C TYR A 31 3.38 -7.65 8.69
N CYS A 32 4.16 -7.05 9.59
CA CYS A 32 3.79 -5.80 10.26
C CYS A 32 3.62 -4.64 9.27
N ILE A 33 4.53 -4.50 8.30
CA ILE A 33 4.44 -3.47 7.25
C ILE A 33 3.20 -3.71 6.39
N TYR A 34 2.98 -4.95 5.95
CA TYR A 34 1.83 -5.34 5.15
C TYR A 34 0.50 -5.10 5.88
N ALA A 35 0.41 -5.49 7.16
CA ALA A 35 -0.77 -5.28 7.98
C ALA A 35 -1.05 -3.79 8.19
N MET A 36 -0.03 -2.97 8.44
CA MET A 36 -0.18 -1.52 8.55
C MET A 36 -0.69 -0.91 7.25
N ALA A 37 -0.13 -1.32 6.11
CA ALA A 37 -0.57 -0.83 4.81
C ALA A 37 -2.03 -1.20 4.50
N LEU A 38 -2.46 -2.43 4.85
CA LEU A 38 -3.87 -2.83 4.75
C LEU A 38 -4.78 -1.95 5.61
N GLN A 39 -4.38 -1.63 6.85
CA GLN A 39 -5.17 -0.76 7.71
C GLN A 39 -5.26 0.67 7.16
N CYS A 40 -4.16 1.22 6.62
CA CYS A 40 -4.18 2.52 5.95
C CYS A 40 -5.10 2.53 4.73
N GLY A 41 -5.07 1.47 3.91
CA GLY A 41 -5.98 1.31 2.77
C GLY A 41 -7.45 1.26 3.19
N MET A 42 -7.79 0.47 4.20
CA MET A 42 -9.16 0.42 4.72
C MET A 42 -9.62 1.76 5.31
N ALA A 43 -8.75 2.48 6.03
CA ALA A 43 -9.07 3.80 6.54
C ALA A 43 -9.35 4.80 5.39
N PHE A 44 -8.57 4.74 4.32
CA PHE A 44 -8.79 5.55 3.12
C PHE A 44 -10.12 5.20 2.42
N ASP A 45 -10.44 3.91 2.30
CA ASP A 45 -11.71 3.46 1.73
C ASP A 45 -12.91 3.94 2.56
N TYR A 46 -12.80 3.92 3.90
CA TYR A 46 -13.85 4.50 4.75
C TYR A 46 -14.01 6.00 4.52
N ILE A 47 -12.91 6.76 4.48
CA ILE A 47 -12.96 8.21 4.24
C ILE A 47 -13.61 8.51 2.88
N THR A 48 -13.15 7.85 1.82
CA THR A 48 -13.71 8.04 0.47
C THR A 48 -15.17 7.60 0.37
N GLY A 49 -15.54 6.52 1.04
CA GLY A 49 -16.93 6.06 1.14
C GLY A 49 -17.84 7.07 1.86
N TYR A 50 -17.36 7.78 2.87
CA TYR A 50 -18.13 8.84 3.53
C TYR A 50 -18.20 10.14 2.72
N MET A 51 -17.23 10.40 1.84
CA MET A 51 -17.18 11.63 1.04
C MET A 51 -18.06 11.56 -0.22
N MET A 52 -18.42 10.37 -0.68
CA MET A 52 -19.04 10.17 -1.99
C MET A 52 -20.47 9.64 -1.88
N SER A 53 -21.32 10.06 -2.82
CA SER A 53 -22.74 9.73 -2.84
C SER A 53 -23.05 8.36 -3.45
N SER A 54 -22.09 7.74 -4.13
CA SER A 54 -22.25 6.42 -4.75
C SER A 54 -20.96 5.60 -4.64
N VAL A 55 -21.10 4.27 -4.69
CA VAL A 55 -19.95 3.35 -4.62
C VAL A 55 -19.09 3.49 -5.87
N GLU A 56 -19.70 3.68 -7.04
CA GLU A 56 -18.99 3.82 -8.31
C GLU A 56 -18.11 5.08 -8.33
N THR A 57 -18.62 6.18 -7.78
CA THR A 57 -17.87 7.44 -7.66
C THR A 57 -16.74 7.33 -6.63
N ALA A 58 -16.97 6.65 -5.50
CA ALA A 58 -15.92 6.35 -4.53
C ALA A 58 -14.78 5.50 -5.12
N LEU A 59 -15.10 4.45 -5.89
CA LEU A 59 -14.12 3.59 -6.54
C LEU A 59 -13.31 4.30 -7.62
N ALA A 60 -13.97 5.13 -8.43
CA ALA A 60 -13.27 5.93 -9.44
C ALA A 60 -12.30 6.93 -8.78
N PHE A 61 -12.76 7.60 -7.72
CA PHE A 61 -11.97 8.59 -6.99
C PHE A 61 -10.78 7.96 -6.27
N SER A 62 -10.98 6.83 -5.57
CA SER A 62 -9.90 6.13 -4.88
C SER A 62 -8.82 5.67 -5.86
N THR A 63 -9.20 5.14 -7.02
CA THR A 63 -8.26 4.70 -8.05
C THR A 63 -7.44 5.87 -8.62
N VAL A 64 -8.10 7.01 -8.90
CA VAL A 64 -7.44 8.21 -9.44
C VAL A 64 -6.44 8.81 -8.45
N ILE A 65 -6.67 8.68 -7.14
CA ILE A 65 -5.76 9.18 -6.10
C ILE A 65 -4.64 8.19 -5.80
N LEU A 66 -4.97 6.91 -5.65
CA LEU A 66 -4.00 5.89 -5.24
C LEU A 66 -2.95 5.63 -6.32
N PHE A 67 -3.34 5.65 -7.61
CA PHE A 67 -2.41 5.34 -8.69
C PHE A 67 -1.21 6.30 -8.80
N PRO A 68 -1.39 7.64 -8.78
CA PRO A 68 -0.27 8.58 -8.71
C PRO A 68 0.58 8.38 -7.45
N ILE A 69 -0.05 8.16 -6.30
CA ILE A 69 0.64 7.98 -5.03
C ILE A 69 1.57 6.76 -5.09
N THR A 70 1.10 5.63 -5.65
CA THR A 70 1.92 4.43 -5.84
C THR A 70 2.99 4.60 -6.93
N ALA A 71 2.67 5.31 -8.02
CA ALA A 71 3.62 5.54 -9.12
C ALA A 71 4.83 6.38 -8.68
N PHE A 72 4.59 7.40 -7.85
CA PHE A 72 5.64 8.27 -7.31
C PHE A 72 6.25 7.77 -6.00
N GLY A 73 5.79 6.64 -5.46
CA GLY A 73 6.27 6.09 -4.20
C GLY A 73 7.73 5.62 -4.21
N GLY A 74 8.28 5.27 -5.38
CA GLY A 74 9.66 4.79 -5.52
C GLY A 74 9.77 3.43 -6.22
N GLN A 75 8.65 2.71 -6.36
CA GLN A 75 8.59 1.41 -7.02
C GLN A 75 8.72 1.52 -8.55
N HIS A 76 8.07 2.52 -9.16
CA HIS A 76 8.07 2.70 -10.62
C HIS A 76 9.05 3.77 -11.11
N VAL A 77 9.32 4.78 -10.28
CA VAL A 77 10.21 5.90 -10.60
C VAL A 77 11.15 6.14 -9.42
N LYS A 78 12.44 6.34 -9.69
CA LYS A 78 13.39 6.67 -8.62
C LYS A 78 12.98 7.98 -7.97
N VAL A 79 12.82 8.00 -6.64
CA VAL A 79 12.44 9.21 -5.88
C VAL A 79 13.38 10.40 -6.15
N THR A 80 14.66 10.12 -6.39
CA THR A 80 15.67 11.13 -6.73
C THR A 80 15.46 11.79 -8.09
N SER A 81 14.79 11.10 -9.03
CA SER A 81 14.46 11.62 -10.36
C SER A 81 13.17 12.42 -10.40
N ILE A 82 12.38 12.42 -9.33
CA ILE A 82 11.15 13.22 -9.24
C ILE A 82 11.54 14.70 -9.02
N PRO A 83 11.00 15.63 -9.84
CA PRO A 83 11.19 17.07 -9.67
C PRO A 83 10.81 17.54 -8.26
N LEU A 84 11.54 18.51 -7.72
CA LEU A 84 11.37 18.98 -6.34
C LEU A 84 9.91 19.37 -6.02
N ALA A 85 9.22 20.00 -6.98
CA ALA A 85 7.83 20.43 -6.83
C ALA A 85 6.82 19.26 -6.68
N TRP A 86 7.18 18.04 -7.08
CA TRP A 86 6.32 16.85 -7.05
C TRP A 86 6.79 15.83 -6.02
N ARG A 87 7.97 16.03 -5.43
CA ARG A 87 8.58 15.11 -4.47
C ARG A 87 7.76 14.98 -3.18
N TRP A 88 6.90 15.95 -2.84
CA TRP A 88 6.06 15.85 -1.66
C TRP A 88 5.06 14.67 -1.73
N ILE A 89 4.66 14.24 -2.93
CA ILE A 89 3.75 13.10 -3.14
C ILE A 89 4.36 11.82 -2.59
N THR A 90 5.69 11.69 -2.57
CA THR A 90 6.37 10.50 -2.03
C THR A 90 6.18 10.33 -0.53
N TYR A 91 5.80 11.38 0.20
CA TYR A 91 5.46 11.29 1.62
C TYR A 91 4.02 10.85 1.87
N LEU A 92 3.15 10.93 0.86
CA LEU A 92 1.79 10.40 0.91
C LEU A 92 1.73 8.93 0.51
N ALA A 93 2.73 8.47 -0.23
CA ALA A 93 2.87 7.07 -0.53
C ALA A 93 3.03 6.29 0.77
N VAL A 94 2.07 5.40 1.02
CA VAL A 94 2.20 4.29 1.94
C VAL A 94 3.21 3.34 1.29
N ASN A 95 4.47 3.77 1.26
CA ASN A 95 5.54 3.00 0.67
C ASN A 95 5.76 1.76 1.54
N ILE A 96 5.15 0.68 1.09
CA ILE A 96 5.62 -0.67 1.29
C ILE A 96 6.95 -0.74 0.53
N ILE A 97 8.01 -1.07 1.29
CA ILE A 97 9.41 -1.17 0.89
C ILE A 97 9.58 -1.92 -0.43
#